data_AF-A0A3D4W1V5-F1
#
_entry.id   AF-A0A3D4W1V5-F1
#
_cell.length_a   1.000
_cell.length_b   1.000
_cell.length_c   1.000
_cell.angle_alpha   90.00
_cell.angle_beta   90.00
_cell.angle_gamma   90.00
#
_symmetry.space_group_name_H-M   'P 1'
#
loop_
_entity.id
_entity.type
_entity.pdbx_description
1 polymer ?
#
loop_
_entity_poly.entity_id
_entity_poly.type
_entity_poly.pdbx_seq_one_letter_code
_entity_poly.pdbx_strand_id
1 'polypeptide(L)' 'MQDWPERERYTAEDLLQIIRILRDRENGCPWDKVQTHASIRK' A
#
# COMPACT_ATOMS: atom_id res chain seq x y z
N MET A 1 0.78 -5.33 12.80
CA MET A 1 1.62 -4.43 12.00
C MET A 1 2.61 -5.32 11.29
N GLN A 2 2.65 -5.30 9.95
CA GLN A 2 3.56 -6.17 9.21
C GLN A 2 5.00 -5.71 9.50
N ASP A 3 5.88 -6.62 9.91
CA ASP A 3 7.29 -6.30 10.05
C ASP A 3 7.91 -6.19 8.65
N TRP A 4 8.26 -4.96 8.26
CA TRP A 4 8.97 -4.71 7.01
C TRP A 4 10.47 -4.67 7.30
N PRO A 5 11.30 -5.46 6.60
CA PRO A 5 12.72 -5.46 6.87
C PRO A 5 13.31 -4.08 6.61
N GLU A 6 14.12 -3.61 7.55
CA GLU A 6 14.90 -2.38 7.37
C GLU A 6 15.91 -2.59 6.24
N ARG A 7 16.02 -1.61 5.34
CA ARG A 7 16.92 -1.65 4.19
C ARG A 7 17.58 -0.29 4.03
N GLU A 8 18.84 -0.28 3.61
CA GLU A 8 19.57 0.95 3.28
C GLU A 8 18.88 1.74 2.15
N ARG A 9 18.23 1.03 1.22
CA ARG A 9 17.44 1.63 0.12
C ARG A 9 16.19 0.82 -0.15
N TYR A 10 15.11 1.54 -0.43
CA TYR A 10 13.85 0.99 -0.91
C TYR A 10 13.68 1.27 -2.40
N THR A 11 13.05 0.34 -3.12
CA THR A 11 12.80 0.47 -4.56
C THR A 11 11.33 0.78 -4.86
N ALA A 12 11.02 1.07 -6.12
CA ALA A 12 9.65 1.22 -6.56
C ALA A 12 8.84 -0.08 -6.38
N GLU A 13 9.48 -1.24 -6.52
CA GLU A 13 8.87 -2.54 -6.29
C GLU A 13 8.45 -2.74 -4.83
N ASP A 14 9.24 -2.24 -3.87
CA ASP A 14 8.87 -2.27 -2.46
C ASP A 14 7.58 -1.45 -2.23
N LEU A 15 7.47 -0.26 -2.84
CA LEU A 15 6.25 0.54 -2.81
C LEU A 15 5.06 -0.22 -3.43
N LEU A 16 5.25 -0.84 -4.59
CA LEU A 16 4.19 -1.63 -5.23
C LEU A 16 3.73 -2.80 -4.34
N GLN A 17 4.63 -3.44 -3.60
CA GLN A 17 4.27 -4.49 -2.65
C GLN A 17 3.43 -3.94 -1.49
N ILE A 18 3.82 -2.81 -0.92
CA ILE A 18 3.04 -2.15 0.14
C ILE A 18 1.63 -1.80 -0.36
N ILE A 19 1.51 -1.22 -1.56
CA ILE A 19 0.21 -0.86 -2.13
C ILE A 19 -0.66 -2.10 -2.37
N ARG A 20 -0.09 -3.23 -2.80
CA ARG A 20 -0.82 -4.49 -2.95
C ARG A 20 -1.38 -5.00 -1.62
N ILE A 21 -0.60 -4.91 -0.54
CA ILE A 21 -1.04 -5.30 0.81
C ILE A 21 -2.17 -4.38 1.28
N LEU A 22 -1.97 -3.06 1.17
CA LEU A 22 -2.96 -2.08 1.62
C LEU A 22 -4.28 -2.18 0.86
N ARG A 23 -4.23 -2.54 -0.43
CA ARG A 23 -5.41 -2.69 -1.30
C ARG A 23 -5.88 -4.13 -1.46
N ASP A 24 -5.39 -5.07 -0.66
CA ASP A 24 -5.90 -6.44 -0.64
C ASP A 24 -7.41 -6.43 -0.33
N ARG A 25 -8.20 -7.26 -1.03
CA ARG A 25 -9.67 -7.19 -0.96
C ARG A 25 -10.21 -7.64 0.40
N GLU A 26 -9.62 -8.68 0.96
CA GLU A 26 -10.10 -9.32 2.19
C GLU A 26 -9.51 -8.62 3.42
N ASN A 27 -8.19 -8.47 3.44
CA ASN A 27 -7.41 -8.08 4.63
C ASN A 27 -6.79 -6.68 4.53
N GLY A 28 -6.95 -5.98 3.40
CA GLY A 28 -6.37 -4.66 3.17
C GLY A 28 -7.04 -3.55 4.00
N CYS A 29 -6.36 -2.40 4.06
CA CYS A 29 -6.82 -1.21 4.76
C CYS A 29 -8.19 -0.76 4.21
N PRO A 30 -9.22 -0.56 5.06
CA PRO A 30 -10.55 -0.16 4.60
C PRO A 30 -10.57 1.13 3.78
N TRP A 31 -9.70 2.09 4.09
CA TRP A 31 -9.62 3.37 3.39
C TRP A 31 -8.92 3.27 2.03
N ASP A 32 -7.78 2.56 1.95
CA ASP A 32 -7.05 2.37 0.70
C ASP A 32 -7.82 1.53 -0.31
N LYS A 33 -8.60 0.55 0.16
CA LYS A 33 -9.49 -0.27 -0.68
C LYS A 33 -10.48 0.57 -1.48
N VAL A 34 -11.04 1.62 -0.88
CA VAL A 34 -12.08 2.45 -1.50
C VAL A 34 -11.53 3.70 -2.19
N GLN A 35 -10.22 3.96 -2.08
CA GLN A 35 -9.60 5.08 -2.78
C GLN A 35 -9.68 4.93 -4.30
N THR A 36 -10.08 6.02 -4.94
CA THR A 36 -10.11 6.18 -6.40
C THR A 36 -9.12 7.26 -6.82
N HIS A 37 -8.78 7.34 -8.12
CA HIS A 37 -7.99 8.46 -8.65
C HIS A 37 -8.61 9.83 -8.30
N ALA A 38 -9.94 9.92 -8.30
CA ALA A 38 -10.65 11.16 -7.98
C ALA A 38 -10.54 11.55 -6.49
N SER A 39 -10.52 10.59 -5.57
CA SER A 39 -10.37 10.87 -4.13
C SER A 39 -8.92 11.21 -3.75
N ILE A 40 -7.94 10.68 -4.48
CA ILE A 40 -6.50 10.93 -4.23
C ILE A 40 -6.07 12.31 -4.77
N ARG A 41 -6.68 12.77 -5.87
CA ARG A 41 -6.33 14.06 -6.50
C ARG A 41 -6.82 15.29 -5.71
N LYS A 42 -7.65 15.10 -4.68
CA LYS A 42 -8.14 16.17 -3.82
C LYS A 42 -7.16 16.44 -2.70
#